data_AF-J5J207-F1
#
_entry.id   AF-J5J207-F1
#
_cell.length_a   1.000
_cell.length_b   1.000
_cell.length_c   1.000
_cell.angle_alpha   90.00
_cell.angle_beta   90.00
_cell.angle_gamma   90.00
#
_symmetry.space_group_name_H-M   'P 1'
#
loop_
_entity.id
_entity.type
_entity.pdbx_description
1 polymer ?
#
loop_
_entity_poly.entity_id
_entity_poly.type
_entity_poly.pdbx_seq_one_letter_code
_entity_poly.pdbx_strand_id
1 'polypeptide(L)'
;MAPRLSKLRRNELQSILLSKLNGDEAIKDQEIARTVINCGERSVRRARSNIIRHGTIDAPSKPVGRPREITENMMLALQAKLLDRASMSHQALSDYLFQKYGVRVSRFTVGRLIKRMKWSRKKMAIFAKEQNPILRDDYIYRRSLFDPDGCLDGVLYCEVYDGHTDLDFFEGYLLRLLPYLGRYPGPRSVIFMDNASFHNVSLEVQATLAEAGVLLVMQPPYSPDLNPVEYFFGSLKQHIAARALEHEDLIKADFKSYLRMQINILGRGKTGRRWARGHFRKAQIYV
;
A
#
# COMPACT_ATOMS: atom_id res chain seq x y z
N MET A 1 -25.07 -37.03 14.82
CA MET A 1 -25.42 -36.39 13.52
C MET A 1 -24.70 -37.13 12.41
N ALA A 2 -25.39 -37.50 11.33
CA ALA A 2 -24.73 -38.06 10.15
C ALA A 2 -23.71 -37.05 9.59
N PRO A 3 -22.55 -37.50 9.08
CA PRO A 3 -21.51 -36.62 8.57
C PRO A 3 -22.02 -35.81 7.37
N ARG A 4 -21.58 -34.56 7.26
CA ARG A 4 -21.87 -33.72 6.08
C ARG A 4 -21.17 -34.32 4.87
N LEU A 5 -21.88 -34.38 3.75
CA LEU A 5 -21.34 -34.80 2.46
C LEU A 5 -20.11 -33.97 2.08
N SER A 6 -19.09 -34.61 1.52
CA SER A 6 -17.94 -33.91 0.96
C SER A 6 -18.36 -33.10 -0.27
N LYS A 7 -17.55 -32.09 -0.65
CA LYS A 7 -17.80 -31.29 -1.86
C LYS A 7 -17.81 -32.17 -3.12
N LEU A 8 -16.90 -33.15 -3.20
CA LEU A 8 -16.81 -34.08 -4.32
C LEU A 8 -18.11 -34.88 -4.50
N ARG A 9 -18.58 -35.52 -3.41
CA ARG A 9 -19.83 -36.28 -3.39
C ARG A 9 -21.04 -35.41 -3.73
N ARG A 10 -21.08 -34.16 -3.24
CA ARG A 10 -22.13 -33.20 -3.59
C ARG A 10 -22.19 -32.90 -5.08
N ASN A 11 -21.03 -32.70 -5.71
CA ASN A 11 -20.95 -32.44 -7.15
C ASN A 11 -21.38 -33.67 -7.97
N GLU A 12 -20.96 -34.87 -7.57
CA GLU A 12 -21.41 -36.13 -8.17
C GLU A 12 -22.94 -36.24 -8.11
N LEU A 13 -23.54 -36.03 -6.94
CA LEU A 13 -25.00 -36.02 -6.78
C LEU A 13 -25.69 -34.97 -7.65
N GLN A 14 -25.12 -33.77 -7.76
CA GLN A 14 -25.67 -32.72 -8.61
C GLN A 14 -25.66 -33.13 -10.09
N SER A 15 -24.56 -33.71 -10.57
CA SER A 15 -24.44 -34.15 -11.97
C SER A 15 -25.45 -35.24 -12.34
N ILE A 16 -25.60 -36.24 -11.48
CA ILE A 16 -26.54 -37.35 -11.68
C ILE A 16 -27.99 -36.85 -11.61
N LEU A 17 -28.30 -35.93 -10.70
CA LEU A 17 -29.64 -35.36 -10.61
C LEU A 17 -29.98 -34.47 -11.81
N LEU A 18 -29.00 -33.75 -12.39
CA LEU A 18 -29.20 -32.97 -13.61
C LEU A 18 -29.43 -33.88 -14.82
N SER A 19 -28.59 -34.91 -15.00
CA SER A 19 -28.77 -35.95 -16.03
C SER A 19 -30.16 -36.59 -15.97
N LYS A 20 -30.58 -36.99 -14.76
CA LYS A 20 -31.92 -37.52 -14.51
C LYS A 20 -33.05 -36.53 -14.80
N LEU A 21 -32.87 -35.24 -14.48
CA LEU A 21 -33.88 -34.20 -14.73
C LEU A 21 -34.02 -33.87 -16.22
N ASN A 22 -32.93 -34.00 -16.98
CA ASN A 22 -32.91 -33.82 -18.43
C ASN A 22 -33.48 -35.03 -19.20
N GLY A 23 -33.66 -36.17 -18.52
CA GLY A 23 -34.14 -37.42 -19.12
C GLY A 23 -33.04 -38.31 -19.69
N ASP A 24 -31.77 -37.96 -19.47
CA ASP A 24 -30.61 -38.69 -19.98
C ASP A 24 -30.39 -40.04 -19.25
N GLU A 25 -30.84 -40.14 -18.00
CA GLU A 25 -30.68 -41.34 -17.15
C GLU A 25 -31.97 -41.72 -16.40
N ALA A 26 -32.41 -42.98 -16.54
CA ALA A 26 -33.57 -43.54 -15.86
C ALA A 26 -33.23 -44.19 -14.48
N ILE A 27 -32.45 -43.50 -13.64
CA ILE A 27 -32.02 -44.03 -12.34
C ILE A 27 -33.05 -43.71 -11.25
N LYS A 28 -33.44 -44.65 -10.38
CA LYS A 28 -34.38 -44.40 -9.26
C LYS A 28 -33.70 -43.65 -8.11
N ASP A 29 -34.47 -42.87 -7.33
CA ASP A 29 -33.93 -42.09 -6.20
C ASP A 29 -33.29 -42.99 -5.12
N GLN A 30 -33.80 -44.21 -4.95
CA GLN A 30 -33.23 -45.21 -4.03
C GLN A 30 -31.85 -45.68 -4.47
N GLU A 31 -31.65 -45.75 -5.78
CA GLU A 31 -30.41 -46.18 -6.40
C GLU A 31 -29.38 -45.07 -6.27
N ILE A 32 -29.72 -43.82 -6.62
CA ILE A 32 -28.87 -42.64 -6.37
C ILE A 32 -28.41 -42.56 -4.90
N ALA A 33 -29.34 -42.82 -3.97
CA ALA A 33 -29.07 -42.80 -2.54
C ALA A 33 -28.03 -43.86 -2.12
N ARG A 34 -28.11 -45.07 -2.70
CA ARG A 34 -27.18 -46.20 -2.44
C ARG A 34 -25.85 -46.03 -3.16
N THR A 35 -25.85 -45.68 -4.44
CA THR A 35 -24.67 -45.77 -5.33
C THR A 35 -23.71 -44.59 -5.15
N VAL A 36 -24.22 -43.38 -4.91
CA VAL A 36 -23.39 -42.16 -5.00
C VAL A 36 -22.84 -41.78 -3.62
N ILE A 37 -23.64 -41.93 -2.57
CA ILE A 37 -23.38 -41.21 -1.31
C ILE A 37 -23.61 -42.03 -0.03
N ASN A 38 -24.36 -43.14 -0.10
CA ASN A 38 -24.90 -43.80 1.09
C ASN A 38 -25.65 -42.79 1.98
N CYS A 39 -26.57 -42.01 1.38
CA CYS A 39 -27.47 -41.13 2.12
C CYS A 39 -28.90 -41.66 2.10
N GLY A 40 -29.78 -41.11 2.95
CA GLY A 40 -31.20 -41.44 2.89
C GLY A 40 -31.87 -40.88 1.64
N GLU A 41 -32.85 -41.59 1.08
CA GLU A 41 -33.63 -41.14 -0.09
C GLU A 41 -34.25 -39.75 0.07
N ARG A 42 -34.60 -39.37 1.31
CA ARG A 42 -35.13 -38.04 1.64
C ARG A 42 -34.12 -36.93 1.29
N SER A 43 -32.81 -37.19 1.40
CA SER A 43 -31.76 -36.24 1.00
C SER A 43 -31.70 -36.08 -0.51
N VAL A 44 -31.84 -37.16 -1.28
CA VAL A 44 -31.90 -37.12 -2.75
C VAL A 44 -33.14 -36.34 -3.23
N ARG A 45 -34.32 -36.63 -2.65
CA ARG A 45 -35.55 -35.89 -2.94
C ARG A 45 -35.42 -34.40 -2.61
N ARG A 46 -34.79 -34.05 -1.48
CA ARG A 46 -34.55 -32.65 -1.08
C ARG A 46 -33.58 -31.94 -2.03
N ALA A 47 -32.47 -32.60 -2.39
CA ALA A 47 -31.49 -32.04 -3.33
C ALA A 47 -32.13 -31.81 -4.72
N ARG A 48 -32.91 -32.76 -5.23
CA ARG A 48 -33.66 -32.61 -6.49
C ARG A 48 -34.66 -31.45 -6.41
N SER A 49 -35.42 -31.36 -5.33
CA SER A 49 -36.35 -30.25 -5.12
C SER A 49 -35.64 -28.89 -5.04
N ASN A 50 -34.43 -28.84 -4.47
CA ASN A 50 -33.63 -27.62 -4.43
C ASN A 50 -33.12 -27.24 -5.82
N ILE A 51 -32.65 -28.21 -6.62
CA ILE A 51 -32.21 -27.96 -8.00
C ILE A 51 -33.36 -27.35 -8.82
N ILE A 52 -34.56 -27.94 -8.74
CA ILE A 52 -35.74 -27.42 -9.46
C ILE A 52 -36.10 -26.00 -9.02
N ARG A 53 -36.03 -25.69 -7.72
CA ARG A 53 -36.47 -24.38 -7.17
C ARG A 53 -35.40 -23.28 -7.22
N HIS A 54 -34.12 -23.65 -7.18
CA HIS A 54 -33.02 -22.73 -6.92
C HIS A 54 -31.82 -22.94 -7.85
N GLY A 55 -31.88 -23.89 -8.79
CA GLY A 55 -30.80 -24.20 -9.74
C GLY A 55 -29.59 -24.91 -9.13
N THR A 56 -29.58 -25.17 -7.82
CA THR A 56 -28.46 -25.85 -7.13
C THR A 56 -28.98 -26.84 -6.08
N ILE A 57 -28.13 -27.78 -5.66
CA ILE A 57 -28.48 -28.77 -4.62
C ILE A 57 -28.77 -28.13 -3.25
N ASP A 58 -28.27 -26.92 -3.00
CA ASP A 58 -28.40 -26.19 -1.75
C ASP A 58 -29.47 -25.11 -1.87
N ALA A 59 -30.30 -24.98 -0.83
CA ALA A 59 -31.23 -23.85 -0.76
C ALA A 59 -30.45 -22.56 -0.46
N PRO A 60 -30.85 -21.40 -1.03
CA PRO A 60 -30.22 -20.14 -0.71
C PRO A 60 -30.34 -19.87 0.79
N SER A 61 -29.24 -19.38 1.38
CA SER A 61 -29.20 -19.11 2.82
C SER A 61 -30.17 -17.99 3.16
N LYS A 62 -31.24 -18.32 3.89
CA LYS A 62 -32.08 -17.29 4.51
C LYS A 62 -31.32 -16.67 5.68
N PRO A 63 -31.33 -15.34 5.85
CA PRO A 63 -30.80 -14.72 7.06
C PRO A 63 -31.64 -15.21 8.24
N VAL A 64 -31.04 -16.02 9.10
CA VAL A 64 -31.68 -16.55 10.31
C VAL A 64 -31.29 -15.66 11.48
N GLY A 65 -32.27 -15.16 12.23
CA GLY A 65 -32.06 -14.39 13.47
C GLY A 65 -32.65 -12.98 13.45
N ARG A 66 -32.45 -12.28 14.58
CA ARG A 66 -32.95 -10.91 14.79
C ARG A 66 -32.37 -9.95 13.73
N PRO A 67 -33.19 -9.08 13.12
CA PRO A 67 -32.71 -8.00 12.27
C PRO A 67 -31.65 -7.16 13.00
N ARG A 68 -30.68 -6.65 12.25
CA ARG A 68 -29.61 -5.84 12.85
C ARG A 68 -30.17 -4.49 13.27
N GLU A 69 -29.73 -4.04 14.43
CA GLU A 69 -30.04 -2.72 14.96
C GLU A 69 -29.32 -1.59 14.18
N ILE A 70 -28.17 -1.92 13.58
CA ILE A 70 -27.41 -0.99 12.72
C ILE A 70 -27.93 -1.07 11.29
N THR A 71 -28.45 0.05 10.79
CA THR A 71 -28.91 0.22 9.41
C THR A 71 -27.75 0.57 8.46
N GLU A 72 -28.01 0.50 7.16
CA GLU A 72 -27.06 0.89 6.12
C GLU A 72 -26.68 2.38 6.18
N ASN A 73 -27.66 3.25 6.44
CA ASN A 73 -27.44 4.70 6.60
C ASN A 73 -26.49 5.01 7.76
N MET A 74 -26.57 4.26 8.85
CA MET A 74 -25.66 4.42 9.99
C MET A 74 -24.24 3.97 9.65
N MET A 75 -24.09 2.94 8.80
CA MET A 75 -22.77 2.54 8.29
C MET A 75 -22.18 3.61 7.38
N LEU A 76 -22.96 4.17 6.46
CA LEU A 76 -22.51 5.27 5.57
C LEU A 76 -22.09 6.49 6.38
N ALA A 77 -22.83 6.83 7.44
CA ALA A 77 -22.47 7.94 8.32
C ALA A 77 -21.17 7.71 9.09
N LEU A 78 -20.91 6.48 9.55
CA LEU A 78 -19.61 6.13 10.14
C LEU A 78 -18.48 6.24 9.12
N GLN A 79 -18.69 5.81 7.86
CA GLN A 79 -17.68 5.94 6.81
C GLN A 79 -17.35 7.40 6.54
N ALA A 80 -18.37 8.24 6.33
CA ALA A 80 -18.19 9.68 6.15
C ALA A 80 -17.45 10.29 7.35
N LYS A 81 -17.76 9.86 8.57
CA LYS A 81 -17.09 10.37 9.77
C LYS A 81 -15.63 9.92 9.88
N LEU A 82 -15.33 8.70 9.47
CA LEU A 82 -13.97 8.16 9.43
C LEU A 82 -13.12 8.76 8.31
N LEU A 83 -13.73 9.21 7.21
CA LEU A 83 -13.06 10.00 6.16
C LEU A 83 -12.67 11.39 6.67
N ASP A 84 -13.55 12.05 7.44
CA ASP A 84 -13.29 13.35 8.08
C ASP A 84 -12.24 13.24 9.21
N ARG A 85 -12.39 12.25 10.11
CA ARG A 85 -11.51 12.06 11.27
C ARG A 85 -11.16 10.60 11.52
N ALA A 86 -10.12 10.12 10.83
CA ALA A 86 -9.67 8.72 10.91
C ALA A 86 -9.16 8.27 12.30
N SER A 87 -8.76 9.21 13.16
CA SER A 87 -8.20 8.96 14.50
C SER A 87 -9.26 8.67 15.58
N MET A 88 -10.55 8.81 15.28
CA MET A 88 -11.61 8.66 16.28
C MET A 88 -11.58 7.27 16.94
N SER A 89 -11.66 7.26 18.27
CA SER A 89 -11.74 6.02 19.04
C SER A 89 -13.06 5.28 18.75
N HIS A 90 -13.08 3.97 18.98
CA HIS A 90 -14.34 3.21 18.85
C HIS A 90 -15.43 3.70 19.81
N GLN A 91 -15.04 4.29 20.96
CA GLN A 91 -15.99 4.87 21.89
C GLN A 91 -16.61 6.14 21.32
N ALA A 92 -15.79 7.06 20.80
CA ALA A 92 -16.28 8.29 20.17
C ALA A 92 -17.20 8.03 18.97
N LEU A 93 -16.93 6.98 18.19
CA LEU A 93 -17.79 6.55 17.09
C LEU A 93 -19.12 5.92 17.58
N SER A 94 -19.10 5.24 18.73
CA SER A 94 -20.31 4.77 19.40
C SER A 94 -21.17 5.95 19.84
N ASP A 95 -20.54 6.95 20.47
CA ASP A 95 -21.21 8.14 20.97
C ASP A 95 -21.78 8.97 19.81
N TYR A 96 -21.07 9.04 18.68
CA TYR A 96 -21.55 9.63 17.44
C TYR A 96 -22.83 8.96 16.91
N LEU A 97 -22.90 7.63 16.90
CA LEU A 97 -24.10 6.92 16.47
C LEU A 97 -25.28 7.18 17.41
N PHE A 98 -25.01 7.23 18.71
CA PHE A 98 -26.02 7.55 19.70
C PHE A 98 -26.54 8.98 19.51
N GLN A 99 -25.64 9.96 19.35
CA GLN A 99 -26.00 11.37 19.17
C GLN A 99 -26.79 11.60 17.87
N LYS A 100 -26.39 10.94 16.77
CA LYS A 100 -26.99 11.20 15.44
C LYS A 100 -28.24 10.37 15.16
N TYR A 101 -28.31 9.15 15.68
CA TYR A 101 -29.38 8.19 15.34
C TYR A 101 -30.14 7.67 16.55
N GLY A 102 -29.78 8.08 17.78
CA GLY A 102 -30.40 7.60 19.02
C GLY A 102 -30.03 6.15 19.37
N VAL A 103 -29.18 5.48 18.58
CA VAL A 103 -28.84 4.07 18.77
C VAL A 103 -27.54 3.93 19.53
N ARG A 104 -27.62 3.40 20.75
CA ARG A 104 -26.45 3.15 21.59
C ARG A 104 -25.86 1.78 21.26
N VAL A 105 -24.64 1.76 20.71
CA VAL A 105 -23.92 0.51 20.43
C VAL A 105 -22.61 0.43 21.19
N SER A 106 -22.17 -0.78 21.55
CA SER A 106 -20.89 -0.94 22.23
C SER A 106 -19.69 -0.57 21.33
N ARG A 107 -18.57 -0.15 21.93
CA ARG A 107 -17.29 0.04 21.22
C ARG A 107 -16.86 -1.21 20.41
N PHE A 108 -17.22 -2.40 20.88
CA PHE A 108 -16.91 -3.66 20.19
C PHE A 108 -17.79 -3.85 18.95
N THR A 109 -19.05 -3.43 19.00
CA THR A 109 -19.95 -3.40 17.84
C THR A 109 -19.40 -2.49 16.76
N VAL A 110 -18.96 -1.28 17.13
CA VAL A 110 -18.28 -0.35 16.20
C VAL A 110 -17.04 -1.00 15.59
N GLY A 111 -16.20 -1.67 16.38
CA GLY A 111 -15.03 -2.39 15.85
C GLY A 111 -15.39 -3.47 14.82
N ARG A 112 -16.46 -4.23 15.04
CA ARG A 112 -16.97 -5.22 14.06
C ARG A 112 -17.52 -4.53 12.80
N LEU A 113 -18.19 -3.39 12.95
CA LEU A 113 -18.69 -2.59 11.81
C LEU A 113 -17.55 -2.07 10.95
N ILE A 114 -16.49 -1.51 11.55
CA ILE A 114 -15.28 -1.06 10.85
C ILE A 114 -14.64 -2.21 10.06
N LYS A 115 -14.48 -3.38 10.69
CA LYS A 115 -13.98 -4.57 10.00
C LYS A 115 -14.87 -5.00 8.83
N ARG A 116 -16.19 -4.92 9.01
CA ARG A 116 -17.19 -5.24 7.97
C ARG A 116 -17.14 -4.26 6.79
N MET A 117 -16.94 -2.98 7.06
CA MET A 117 -16.72 -1.93 6.07
C MET A 117 -15.37 -2.08 5.34
N LYS A 118 -14.57 -3.10 5.68
CA LYS A 118 -13.19 -3.29 5.21
C LYS A 118 -12.31 -2.05 5.46
N TRP A 119 -12.68 -1.25 6.45
CA TRP A 119 -11.95 -0.04 6.81
C TRP A 119 -10.78 -0.41 7.72
N SER A 120 -9.57 0.00 7.35
CA SER A 120 -8.34 -0.29 8.08
C SER A 120 -7.64 1.01 8.46
N ARG A 121 -7.34 1.17 9.76
CA ARG A 121 -6.56 2.31 10.27
C ARG A 121 -5.07 2.26 9.91
N LYS A 122 -4.61 1.24 9.18
CA LYS A 122 -3.17 0.99 8.90
C LYS A 122 -2.49 2.06 8.05
N LYS A 123 -3.20 3.09 7.58
CA LYS A 123 -2.63 4.27 6.92
C LYS A 123 -3.22 5.57 7.50
N MET A 124 -3.10 5.77 8.79
CA MET A 124 -3.10 7.15 9.30
C MET A 124 -1.73 7.75 8.97
N ALA A 125 -1.59 8.34 7.79
CA ALA A 125 -0.46 9.20 7.53
C ALA A 125 -0.70 10.52 8.28
N ILE A 126 0.24 10.88 9.16
CA ILE A 126 0.26 12.22 9.75
C ILE A 126 0.77 13.13 8.63
N PHE A 127 -0.15 13.82 7.96
CA PHE A 127 0.21 14.85 7.00
C PHE A 127 0.44 16.16 7.74
N ALA A 128 1.48 16.91 7.33
CA ALA A 128 1.68 18.25 7.83
C ALA A 128 0.48 19.12 7.44
N LYS A 129 -0.07 19.90 8.38
CA LYS A 129 -1.22 20.79 8.10
C LYS A 129 -0.90 21.86 7.06
N GLU A 130 0.38 22.22 6.96
CA GLU A 130 0.91 23.25 6.05
C GLU A 130 1.11 22.72 4.62
N GLN A 131 0.83 21.45 4.39
CA GLN A 131 0.92 20.83 3.07
C GLN A 131 -0.17 21.36 2.14
N ASN A 132 0.22 21.87 0.96
CA ASN A 132 -0.71 22.38 -0.06
C ASN A 132 -1.01 21.30 -1.12
N PRO A 133 -2.26 20.82 -1.25
CA PRO A 133 -2.63 19.78 -2.22
C PRO A 133 -2.44 20.19 -3.69
N ILE A 134 -2.75 21.45 -4.04
CA ILE A 134 -2.66 21.93 -5.43
C ILE A 134 -1.20 21.92 -5.90
N LEU A 135 -0.30 22.43 -5.07
CA LEU A 135 1.14 22.41 -5.38
C LEU A 135 1.71 21.00 -5.47
N ARG A 136 1.13 20.06 -4.71
CA ARG A 136 1.52 18.64 -4.79
C ARG A 136 1.05 17.99 -6.08
N ASP A 137 -0.19 18.22 -6.47
CA ASP A 137 -0.73 17.67 -7.71
C ASP A 137 0.00 18.24 -8.93
N ASP A 138 0.29 19.55 -8.95
CA ASP A 138 1.12 20.18 -9.97
C ASP A 138 2.52 19.55 -10.04
N TYR A 139 3.18 19.36 -8.89
CA TYR A 139 4.50 18.74 -8.85
C TYR A 139 4.48 17.30 -9.34
N ILE A 140 3.48 16.49 -8.94
CA ILE A 140 3.33 15.12 -9.40
C ILE A 140 3.14 15.10 -10.92
N TYR A 141 2.32 16.01 -11.47
CA TYR A 141 2.12 16.16 -12.89
C TYR A 141 3.42 16.53 -13.61
N ARG A 142 4.09 17.62 -13.23
CA ARG A 142 5.37 18.04 -13.82
C ARG A 142 6.42 16.94 -13.75
N ARG A 143 6.52 16.24 -12.61
CA ARG A 143 7.45 15.12 -12.43
C ARG A 143 7.16 13.96 -13.38
N SER A 144 5.89 13.69 -13.69
CA SER A 144 5.49 12.60 -14.59
C SER A 144 5.90 12.83 -16.06
N LEU A 145 6.30 14.04 -16.42
CA LEU A 145 6.81 14.38 -17.75
C LEU A 145 8.27 13.95 -17.98
N PHE A 146 8.98 13.55 -16.92
CA PHE A 146 10.38 13.12 -17.00
C PHE A 146 10.48 11.60 -17.00
N ASP A 147 11.44 11.05 -17.75
CA ASP A 147 11.74 9.63 -17.76
C ASP A 147 12.53 9.21 -16.49
N PRO A 148 11.95 8.40 -15.60
CA PRO A 148 12.61 7.98 -14.38
C PRO A 148 13.57 6.79 -14.58
N ASP A 149 13.52 6.07 -15.71
CA ASP A 149 14.33 4.87 -15.94
C ASP A 149 15.83 5.18 -15.95
N GLY A 150 16.19 6.32 -16.53
CA GLY A 150 17.57 6.81 -16.58
C GLY A 150 18.19 7.17 -15.22
N CYS A 151 17.42 7.13 -14.13
CA CYS A 151 17.85 7.52 -12.77
C CYS A 151 17.89 6.35 -11.78
N LEU A 152 17.69 5.11 -12.25
CA LEU A 152 17.60 3.92 -11.39
C LEU A 152 18.93 3.33 -10.94
N ASP A 153 20.07 3.96 -11.22
CA ASP A 153 21.41 3.42 -10.90
C ASP A 153 21.75 3.39 -9.40
N GLY A 154 20.87 3.94 -8.56
CA GLY A 154 21.08 4.07 -7.12
C GLY A 154 21.79 5.37 -6.77
N VAL A 155 22.70 5.33 -5.80
CA VAL A 155 23.47 6.49 -5.35
C VAL A 155 24.63 6.73 -6.30
N LEU A 156 24.53 7.79 -7.11
CA LEU A 156 25.57 8.21 -8.06
C LEU A 156 26.77 8.82 -7.34
N TYR A 157 26.47 9.73 -6.41
CA TYR A 157 27.45 10.53 -5.69
C TYR A 157 26.98 10.76 -4.25
N CYS A 158 27.92 10.82 -3.31
CA CYS A 158 27.63 11.13 -1.92
C CYS A 158 28.87 11.72 -1.22
N GLU A 159 28.62 12.69 -0.34
CA GLU A 159 29.61 13.25 0.56
C GLU A 159 29.18 13.00 2.01
N VAL A 160 30.14 12.64 2.86
CA VAL A 160 29.94 12.48 4.30
C VAL A 160 30.92 13.41 4.99
N TYR A 161 30.40 14.33 5.79
CA TYR A 161 31.16 15.40 6.42
C TYR A 161 30.57 15.70 7.82
N ASP A 162 31.32 16.44 8.63
CA ASP A 162 30.86 16.87 9.96
C ASP A 162 30.30 18.29 9.86
N GLY A 163 29.20 18.54 10.57
CA GLY A 163 28.56 19.85 10.64
C GLY A 163 27.15 19.84 10.07
N HIS A 164 26.63 21.04 9.85
CA HIS A 164 25.33 21.26 9.23
C HIS A 164 25.49 21.57 7.73
N THR A 165 24.43 21.40 6.96
CA THR A 165 24.39 21.85 5.56
C THR A 165 23.97 23.31 5.51
N ASP A 166 24.81 24.15 4.92
CA ASP A 166 24.49 25.52 4.54
C ASP A 166 24.47 25.66 3.01
N LEU A 167 24.17 26.88 2.55
CA LEU A 167 24.06 27.18 1.13
C LEU A 167 25.41 26.98 0.41
N ASP A 168 26.50 27.49 0.98
CA ASP A 168 27.83 27.43 0.38
C ASP A 168 28.30 25.98 0.18
N PHE A 169 28.12 25.14 1.20
CA PHE A 169 28.44 23.72 1.10
C PHE A 169 27.58 23.03 0.04
N PHE A 170 26.27 23.32 0.03
CA PHE A 170 25.32 22.70 -0.89
C PHE A 170 25.59 23.08 -2.36
N GLU A 171 25.89 24.35 -2.63
CA GLU A 171 26.30 24.82 -3.95
C GLU A 171 27.58 24.13 -4.42
N GLY A 172 28.59 24.06 -3.54
CA GLY A 172 29.80 23.30 -3.82
C GLY A 172 29.51 21.82 -4.12
N TYR A 173 28.58 21.20 -3.39
CA TYR A 173 28.15 19.82 -3.64
C TYR A 173 27.51 19.67 -5.02
N LEU A 174 26.65 20.59 -5.46
CA LEU A 174 26.03 20.55 -6.79
C LEU A 174 27.07 20.63 -7.92
N LEU A 175 28.07 21.48 -7.77
CA LEU A 175 29.17 21.59 -8.73
C LEU A 175 30.00 20.30 -8.80
N ARG A 176 30.24 19.66 -7.65
CA ARG A 176 30.95 18.36 -7.58
C ARG A 176 30.11 17.18 -8.06
N LEU A 177 28.78 17.28 -7.99
CA LEU A 177 27.83 16.31 -8.53
C LEU A 177 27.74 16.39 -10.07
N LEU A 178 27.95 17.57 -10.64
CA LEU A 178 27.73 17.86 -12.07
C LEU A 178 28.39 16.85 -13.04
N PRO A 179 29.63 16.35 -12.83
CA PRO A 179 30.26 15.37 -13.72
C PRO A 179 29.53 14.02 -13.81
N TYR A 180 28.60 13.74 -12.89
CA TYR A 180 27.82 12.49 -12.86
C TYR A 180 26.46 12.62 -13.56
N LEU A 181 26.10 13.83 -13.98
CA LEU A 181 24.81 14.18 -14.58
C LEU A 181 24.89 14.22 -16.11
N GLY A 182 23.73 14.03 -16.75
CA GLY A 182 23.55 14.11 -18.19
C GLY A 182 22.81 15.37 -18.62
N ARG A 183 22.69 15.57 -19.94
CA ARG A 183 21.93 16.68 -20.54
C ARG A 183 20.49 16.24 -20.80
N TYR A 184 19.51 17.08 -20.49
CA TYR A 184 18.10 16.80 -20.75
C TYR A 184 17.81 16.76 -22.26
N PRO A 185 16.99 15.81 -22.78
CA PRO A 185 16.15 14.81 -22.08
C PRO A 185 16.82 13.44 -21.82
N GLY A 186 18.16 13.38 -21.81
CA GLY A 186 18.91 12.16 -21.52
C GLY A 186 18.85 11.69 -20.07
N PRO A 187 19.46 10.54 -19.76
CA PRO A 187 19.49 10.01 -18.39
C PRO A 187 20.23 10.96 -17.43
N ARG A 188 19.84 10.95 -16.15
CA ARG A 188 20.50 11.72 -15.07
C ARG A 188 20.55 13.23 -15.31
N SER A 189 19.53 13.81 -15.94
CA SER A 189 19.53 15.22 -16.34
C SER A 189 18.60 16.13 -15.53
N VAL A 190 17.94 15.61 -14.50
CA VAL A 190 16.97 16.35 -13.68
C VAL A 190 17.30 16.14 -12.22
N ILE A 191 17.45 17.24 -11.47
CA ILE A 191 17.65 17.24 -10.02
C ILE A 191 16.34 17.62 -9.35
N PHE A 192 15.80 16.71 -8.55
CA PHE A 192 14.68 17.00 -7.65
C PHE A 192 15.21 17.27 -6.25
N MET A 193 14.81 18.38 -5.64
CA MET A 193 15.21 18.73 -4.27
C MET A 193 14.03 19.26 -3.48
N ASP A 194 14.05 19.01 -2.16
CA ASP A 194 13.01 19.53 -1.28
C ASP A 194 13.14 21.06 -1.08
N ASN A 195 12.20 21.67 -0.37
CA ASN A 195 12.15 23.13 -0.22
C ASN A 195 12.92 23.64 1.01
N ALA A 196 14.06 23.03 1.35
CA ALA A 196 14.93 23.51 2.41
C ALA A 196 15.47 24.92 2.08
N SER A 197 15.70 25.75 3.11
CA SER A 197 16.10 27.15 2.90
C SER A 197 17.43 27.29 2.13
N PHE A 198 18.37 26.36 2.34
CA PHE A 198 19.67 26.32 1.65
C PHE A 198 19.60 25.71 0.24
N HIS A 199 18.43 25.28 -0.24
CA HIS A 199 18.24 24.90 -1.65
C HIS A 199 17.91 26.10 -2.54
N ASN A 200 17.78 27.30 -1.98
CA ASN A 200 17.69 28.55 -2.74
C ASN A 200 19.07 28.93 -3.29
N VAL A 201 19.54 28.16 -4.27
CA VAL A 201 20.85 28.29 -4.89
C VAL A 201 20.99 29.60 -5.67
N SER A 202 22.21 30.13 -5.70
CA SER A 202 22.61 31.35 -6.38
C SER A 202 22.34 31.29 -7.90
N LEU A 203 22.12 32.45 -8.50
CA LEU A 203 21.92 32.55 -9.95
C LEU A 203 23.10 32.02 -10.75
N GLU A 204 24.32 32.12 -10.21
CA GLU A 204 25.55 31.60 -10.83
C GLU A 204 25.52 30.07 -10.93
N VAL A 205 25.18 29.38 -9.84
CA VAL A 205 25.08 27.92 -9.85
C VAL A 205 23.89 27.46 -10.71
N GLN A 206 22.77 28.18 -10.68
CA GLN A 206 21.64 27.90 -11.57
C GLN A 206 22.02 28.01 -13.05
N ALA A 207 22.76 29.06 -13.43
CA ALA A 207 23.26 29.25 -14.79
C ALA A 207 24.21 28.11 -15.20
N THR A 208 25.13 27.73 -14.30
CA THR A 208 26.08 26.64 -14.54
C THR A 208 25.35 25.30 -14.78
N LEU A 209 24.33 24.98 -13.99
CA LEU A 209 23.51 23.78 -14.19
C LEU A 209 22.73 23.84 -15.51
N ALA A 210 22.16 25.00 -15.84
CA ALA A 210 21.41 25.20 -17.08
C ALA A 210 22.29 25.06 -18.33
N GLU A 211 23.51 25.61 -18.33
CA GLU A 211 24.49 25.45 -19.41
C GLU A 211 24.92 23.98 -19.59
N ALA A 212 25.06 23.27 -18.47
CA ALA A 212 25.27 21.83 -18.46
C ALA A 212 24.04 21.03 -18.92
N GLY A 213 22.90 21.66 -19.17
CA GLY A 213 21.66 21.03 -19.64
C GLY A 213 20.92 20.25 -18.54
N VAL A 214 21.16 20.60 -17.28
CA VAL A 214 20.53 19.98 -16.10
C VAL A 214 19.33 20.81 -15.65
N LEU A 215 18.18 20.17 -15.47
CA LEU A 215 16.97 20.83 -14.96
C LEU A 215 16.89 20.74 -13.45
N LEU A 216 16.53 21.86 -12.81
CA LEU A 216 16.28 21.94 -11.38
C LEU A 216 14.76 21.93 -11.10
N VAL A 217 14.28 21.04 -10.24
CA VAL A 217 12.87 20.95 -9.89
C VAL A 217 12.68 20.90 -8.37
N MET A 218 12.04 21.93 -7.84
CA MET A 218 11.71 22.05 -6.41
C MET A 218 10.46 21.24 -6.06
N GLN A 219 10.50 20.54 -4.94
CA GLN A 219 9.33 19.88 -4.37
C GLN A 219 8.40 20.87 -3.66
N PRO A 220 7.10 20.56 -3.59
CA PRO A 220 6.16 21.29 -2.75
C PRO A 220 6.57 21.22 -1.27
N PRO A 221 6.30 22.27 -0.48
CA PRO A 221 6.55 22.27 0.95
C PRO A 221 5.92 21.07 1.67
N TYR A 222 6.58 20.61 2.74
CA TYR A 222 6.11 19.54 3.63
C TYR A 222 5.69 18.25 2.91
N SER A 223 6.47 17.83 1.92
CA SER A 223 6.16 16.68 1.06
C SER A 223 7.23 15.57 1.04
N PRO A 224 7.75 15.14 2.20
CA PRO A 224 8.85 14.16 2.27
C PRO A 224 8.46 12.80 1.68
N ASP A 225 7.17 12.47 1.65
CA ASP A 225 6.67 11.23 1.07
C ASP A 225 6.87 11.14 -0.45
N LEU A 226 7.08 12.28 -1.13
CA LEU A 226 7.38 12.37 -2.56
C LEU A 226 8.87 12.34 -2.88
N ASN A 227 9.74 12.31 -1.86
CA ASN A 227 11.18 12.34 -1.99
C ASN A 227 11.79 10.92 -1.85
N PRO A 228 12.36 10.32 -2.92
CA PRO A 228 12.97 9.00 -2.84
C PRO A 228 14.10 8.88 -1.81
N VAL A 229 14.85 9.96 -1.57
CA VAL A 229 16.02 9.92 -0.65
C VAL A 229 15.60 9.66 0.80
N GLU A 230 14.40 10.07 1.19
CA GLU A 230 13.86 9.82 2.53
C GLU A 230 13.69 8.31 2.80
N TYR A 231 13.23 7.56 1.78
CA TYR A 231 13.12 6.11 1.88
C TYR A 231 14.50 5.43 1.89
N PHE A 232 15.48 6.00 1.17
CA PHE A 232 16.86 5.55 1.24
C PHE A 232 17.45 5.76 2.64
N PHE A 233 17.32 6.95 3.22
CA PHE A 233 17.78 7.23 4.58
C PHE A 233 17.10 6.35 5.63
N GLY A 234 15.79 6.14 5.52
CA GLY A 234 15.08 5.19 6.40
C GLY A 234 15.65 3.77 6.31
N SER A 235 15.98 3.33 5.09
CA SER A 235 16.56 2.00 4.84
C SER A 235 17.99 1.89 5.37
N LEU A 236 18.80 2.93 5.17
CA LEU A 236 20.18 3.01 5.67
C LEU A 236 20.22 2.99 7.20
N LYS A 237 19.39 3.80 7.85
CA LYS A 237 19.27 3.81 9.32
C LYS A 237 18.87 2.44 9.86
N GLN A 238 17.88 1.79 9.25
CA GLN A 238 17.47 0.45 9.65
C GLN A 238 18.60 -0.58 9.44
N HIS A 239 19.33 -0.50 8.34
CA HIS A 239 20.44 -1.40 8.04
C HIS A 239 21.57 -1.27 9.07
N ILE A 240 21.93 -0.03 9.42
CA ILE A 240 22.96 0.28 10.42
C ILE A 240 22.49 -0.18 11.81
N ALA A 241 21.27 0.17 12.21
CA ALA A 241 20.74 -0.19 13.53
C ALA A 241 20.73 -1.70 13.76
N ALA A 242 20.40 -2.49 12.72
CA ALA A 242 20.40 -3.95 12.81
C ALA A 242 21.79 -4.58 13.02
N ARG A 243 22.88 -3.85 12.77
CA ARG A 243 24.28 -4.31 12.88
C ARG A 243 25.11 -3.48 13.86
N ALA A 244 24.48 -2.56 14.59
CA ALA A 244 25.20 -1.57 15.38
C ALA A 244 26.09 -2.22 16.47
N LEU A 245 25.64 -3.33 17.06
CA LEU A 245 26.42 -4.10 18.02
C LEU A 245 27.60 -4.83 17.37
N GLU A 246 27.37 -5.45 16.21
CA GLU A 246 28.42 -6.19 15.48
C GLU A 246 29.51 -5.25 14.92
N HIS A 247 29.14 -4.02 14.58
CA HIS A 247 30.02 -3.04 13.96
C HIS A 247 30.49 -1.95 14.94
N GLU A 248 30.34 -2.15 16.26
CA GLU A 248 30.62 -1.12 17.26
C GLU A 248 32.04 -0.54 17.13
N ASP A 249 33.04 -1.40 16.97
CA ASP A 249 34.44 -1.00 16.82
C ASP A 249 34.67 -0.18 15.54
N LEU A 250 34.03 -0.56 14.42
CA LEU A 250 34.13 0.17 13.15
C LEU A 250 33.48 1.55 13.24
N ILE A 251 32.33 1.63 13.91
CA ILE A 251 31.59 2.88 14.13
C ILE A 251 32.42 3.84 14.99
N LYS A 252 33.05 3.33 16.05
CA LYS A 252 33.90 4.13 16.97
C LYS A 252 35.21 4.56 16.34
N ALA A 253 35.81 3.73 15.48
CA ALA A 253 37.09 4.02 14.85
C ALA A 253 36.99 5.14 13.81
N ASP A 254 36.08 5.03 12.85
CA ASP A 254 35.84 6.07 11.83
C ASP A 254 34.40 5.98 11.31
N PHE A 255 33.53 6.77 11.93
CA PHE A 255 32.12 6.80 11.56
C PHE A 255 31.90 7.29 10.13
N LYS A 256 32.72 8.21 9.60
CA LYS A 256 32.55 8.73 8.24
C LYS A 256 32.84 7.66 7.21
N SER A 257 33.97 6.96 7.36
CA SER A 257 34.33 5.85 6.46
C SER A 257 33.33 4.71 6.57
N TYR A 258 32.87 4.40 7.79
CA TYR A 258 31.80 3.44 8.02
C TYR A 258 30.52 3.83 7.26
N LEU A 259 30.04 5.06 7.40
CA LEU A 259 28.85 5.53 6.70
C LEU A 259 29.00 5.45 5.17
N ARG A 260 30.14 5.89 4.62
CA ARG A 260 30.42 5.79 3.18
C ARG A 260 30.39 4.34 2.71
N MET A 261 30.97 3.42 3.48
CA MET A 261 30.91 1.99 3.20
C MET A 261 29.46 1.49 3.17
N GLN A 262 28.64 1.82 4.17
CA GLN A 262 27.23 1.39 4.20
C GLN A 262 26.40 1.97 3.05
N ILE A 263 26.63 3.24 2.70
CA ILE A 263 26.00 3.88 1.54
C ILE A 263 26.38 3.14 0.26
N ASN A 264 27.65 2.75 0.09
CA ASN A 264 28.08 2.01 -1.09
C ASN A 264 27.45 0.61 -1.16
N ILE A 265 27.35 -0.10 -0.03
CA ILE A 265 26.72 -1.43 0.05
C ILE A 265 25.24 -1.37 -0.40
N LEU A 266 24.49 -0.38 0.09
CA LEU A 266 23.06 -0.27 -0.19
C LEU A 266 22.74 0.46 -1.49
N GLY A 267 23.57 1.44 -1.84
CA GLY A 267 23.30 2.44 -2.87
C GLY A 267 23.90 2.12 -4.22
N ARG A 268 24.88 1.22 -4.35
CA ARG A 268 25.58 0.96 -5.63
C ARG A 268 25.29 -0.44 -6.20
N GLY A 269 25.60 -0.60 -7.50
CA GLY A 269 25.52 -1.88 -8.20
C GLY A 269 24.09 -2.43 -8.32
N LYS A 270 23.97 -3.75 -8.47
CA LYS A 270 22.65 -4.42 -8.60
C LYS A 270 21.75 -4.20 -7.38
N THR A 271 22.35 -4.15 -6.19
CA THR A 271 21.66 -3.85 -4.93
C THR A 271 21.07 -2.45 -4.99
N GLY A 272 21.89 -1.42 -5.25
CA GLY A 272 21.46 -0.03 -5.41
C GLY A 272 20.26 0.13 -6.34
N ARG A 273 20.33 -0.47 -7.55
CA ARG A 273 19.21 -0.41 -8.51
C ARG A 273 17.92 -1.02 -7.99
N ARG A 274 18.01 -2.15 -7.30
CA ARG A 274 16.83 -2.82 -6.72
C ARG A 274 16.19 -1.96 -5.64
N TRP A 275 17.00 -1.36 -4.77
CA TRP A 275 16.50 -0.47 -3.71
C TRP A 275 15.92 0.80 -4.29
N ALA A 276 16.62 1.45 -5.23
CA ALA A 276 16.16 2.65 -5.92
C ALA A 276 14.77 2.46 -6.54
N ARG A 277 14.54 1.39 -7.31
CA ARG A 277 13.20 1.06 -7.84
C ARG A 277 12.13 1.01 -6.75
N GLY A 278 12.45 0.37 -5.63
CA GLY A 278 11.54 0.26 -4.48
C GLY A 278 11.25 1.62 -3.82
N HIS A 279 12.26 2.47 -3.68
CA HIS A 279 12.16 3.81 -3.10
C HIS A 279 11.40 4.78 -4.01
N PHE A 280 11.69 4.75 -5.32
CA PHE A 280 10.99 5.53 -6.33
C PHE A 280 9.50 5.20 -6.32
N ARG A 281 9.15 3.91 -6.33
CA ARG A 281 7.74 3.48 -6.22
C ARG A 281 7.06 3.98 -4.94
N LYS A 282 7.76 3.97 -3.80
CA LYS A 282 7.21 4.53 -2.55
C LYS A 282 7.01 6.05 -2.63
N ALA A 283 7.89 6.74 -3.35
CA ALA A 283 7.79 8.16 -3.66
C ALA A 283 6.79 8.49 -4.79
N GLN A 284 5.99 7.51 -5.22
CA GLN A 284 5.01 7.63 -6.32
C GLN A 284 5.65 7.92 -7.68
N ILE A 285 6.91 7.54 -7.86
CA ILE A 285 7.60 7.53 -9.15
C ILE A 285 7.53 6.10 -9.67
N TYR A 286 6.71 5.88 -10.69
CA TYR A 286 6.51 4.56 -11.27
C TYR A 286 7.48 4.39 -12.43
N VAL A 287 8.30 3.35 -12.33
CA VAL A 287 9.35 2.97 -13.27
C VAL A 287 9.15 1.50 -13.60
#